data_AF-A0A0N4Y2B2-F1
#
_entry.id   AF-A0A0N4Y2B2-F1
#
_cell.length_a   1.000
_cell.length_b   1.000
_cell.length_c   1.000
_cell.angle_alpha   90.00
_cell.angle_beta   90.00
_cell.angle_gamma   90.00
#
_symmetry.space_group_name_H-M   'P 1'
#
loop_
_entity.id
_entity.type
_entity.pdbx_description
1 polymer ?
#
loop_
_entity_poly.entity_id
_entity_poly.type
_entity_poly.pdbx_seq_one_letter_code
_entity_poly.pdbx_strand_id
1 'polypeptide(L)'
;MICVIYIADYQAEGAWIIRYGTIAVTSMTSQLYIAKFMITNELFPTAVRNIAVSALGVSSRLGTILAPQIFELSEILPVLPYAVLLVLAVVDCICFQVFLPETKGKSLENHLPPKEKRILYRKRTVLDE
;
A
#
# COMPACT_ATOMS: atom_id res chain seq x y z
N MET A 1 -7.71 8.89 -16.86
CA MET A 1 -7.50 10.15 -17.60
C MET A 1 -6.19 10.12 -18.39
N ILE A 2 -5.02 9.95 -17.75
CA ILE A 2 -3.72 9.92 -18.45
C ILE A 2 -3.67 8.84 -19.56
N CYS A 3 -4.15 7.62 -19.29
CA CYS A 3 -4.20 6.56 -20.30
C CYS A 3 -5.10 6.89 -21.51
N VAL A 4 -6.16 7.68 -21.32
CA VAL A 4 -7.10 8.06 -22.40
C VAL A 4 -6.48 9.10 -23.32
N ILE A 5 -5.72 10.06 -22.76
CA ILE A 5 -4.97 11.06 -23.52
C ILE A 5 -3.87 10.39 -24.36
N TYR A 6 -3.25 9.34 -23.81
CA TYR A 6 -2.29 8.51 -24.53
C TYR A 6 -2.91 7.75 -25.71
N ILE A 7 -4.12 7.20 -25.56
CA ILE A 7 -4.80 6.45 -26.62
C ILE A 7 -5.31 7.39 -27.74
N ALA A 8 -5.66 8.62 -27.41
CA ALA A 8 -6.14 9.62 -28.36
C ALA A 8 -5.03 10.38 -29.12
N ASP A 9 -3.76 10.02 -28.91
CA ASP A 9 -2.56 10.59 -29.55
C ASP A 9 -2.34 12.13 -29.38
N TYR A 10 -3.04 12.76 -28.43
CA TYR A 10 -2.89 14.18 -28.07
C TYR A 10 -1.72 14.43 -27.10
N GLN A 11 -0.58 13.78 -27.33
CA GLN A 11 0.58 13.82 -26.42
C GLN A 11 1.18 15.23 -26.27
N ALA A 12 1.38 15.92 -27.39
CA ALA A 12 2.03 17.23 -27.43
C ALA A 12 1.14 18.34 -26.85
N GLU A 13 -0.13 18.37 -27.21
CA GLU A 13 -1.09 19.37 -26.71
C GLU A 13 -1.54 19.07 -25.27
N GLY A 14 -1.54 17.80 -24.85
CA GLY A 14 -1.96 17.33 -23.53
C GLY A 14 -0.85 17.29 -22.47
N ALA A 15 0.39 17.70 -22.79
CA ALA A 15 1.54 17.57 -21.88
C ALA A 15 1.33 18.26 -20.52
N TRP A 16 0.67 19.42 -20.49
CA TRP A 16 0.31 20.11 -19.26
C TRP A 16 -0.72 19.32 -18.44
N ILE A 17 -1.71 18.71 -19.09
CA ILE A 17 -2.73 17.86 -18.44
C ILE A 17 -2.07 16.64 -17.80
N ILE A 18 -1.12 16.02 -18.49
CA ILE A 18 -0.38 14.86 -17.98
C ILE A 18 0.41 15.27 -16.72
N ARG A 19 1.08 16.43 -16.74
CA ARG A 19 1.84 16.94 -15.58
C ARG A 19 0.95 17.24 -14.37
N TYR A 20 -0.16 17.93 -14.57
CA TYR A 20 -1.10 18.17 -13.46
C TYR A 20 -1.71 16.85 -12.96
N GLY A 21 -2.02 15.93 -13.87
CA GLY A 21 -2.52 14.59 -13.55
C GLY A 21 -1.55 13.77 -12.71
N THR A 22 -0.26 13.76 -13.04
CA THR A 22 0.74 13.00 -12.26
C THR A 22 0.94 13.59 -10.88
N ILE A 23 0.93 14.92 -10.72
CA ILE A 23 0.99 15.58 -9.41
C ILE A 23 -0.25 15.24 -8.56
N ALA A 24 -1.43 15.22 -9.16
CA ALA A 24 -2.65 14.82 -8.47
C ALA A 24 -2.58 13.36 -8.00
N VAL A 25 -2.09 12.45 -8.85
CA VAL A 25 -1.95 11.02 -8.50
C VAL A 25 -0.92 10.82 -7.36
N THR A 26 0.22 11.49 -7.39
CA THR A 26 1.25 11.35 -6.35
C THR A 26 0.78 11.91 -5.00
N SER A 27 0.04 13.03 -5.00
CA SER A 27 -0.55 13.58 -3.77
C SER A 27 -1.58 12.63 -3.16
N MET A 28 -2.46 12.03 -3.97
CA MET A 28 -3.45 11.07 -3.49
C MET A 28 -2.81 9.79 -2.95
N THR A 29 -1.75 9.31 -3.60
CA THR A 29 -1.00 8.13 -3.14
C THR A 29 -0.39 8.36 -1.75
N SER A 30 0.11 9.58 -1.50
CA SER A 30 0.67 9.96 -0.19
C SER A 30 -0.39 9.94 0.91
N GLN A 31 -1.60 10.45 0.61
CA GLN A 31 -2.73 10.42 1.55
C GLN A 31 -3.19 9.00 1.85
N LEU A 32 -3.26 8.13 0.83
CA LEU A 32 -3.60 6.72 1.00
C LEU A 32 -2.59 5.99 1.89
N TYR A 33 -1.29 6.29 1.74
CA TYR A 33 -0.27 5.72 2.60
C TYR A 33 -0.48 6.10 4.08
N ILE A 34 -0.75 7.39 4.35
CA ILE A 34 -1.04 7.87 5.70
C ILE A 34 -2.32 7.23 6.27
N ALA A 35 -3.38 7.12 5.46
CA ALA A 35 -4.63 6.50 5.87
C ALA A 35 -4.43 5.01 6.24
N LYS A 36 -3.72 4.23 5.41
CA LYS A 36 -3.39 2.83 5.70
C LYS A 36 -2.55 2.68 6.96
N PHE A 37 -1.61 3.60 7.19
CA PHE A 37 -0.82 3.63 8.41
C PHE A 37 -1.69 3.88 9.64
N MET A 38 -2.62 4.82 9.57
CA MET A 38 -3.56 5.11 10.65
C MET A 38 -4.45 3.90 10.96
N ILE A 39 -5.03 3.28 9.94
CA ILE A 39 -5.86 2.07 10.08
C ILE A 39 -5.07 0.92 10.69
N THR A 40 -3.80 0.76 10.33
CA THR A 40 -2.91 -0.23 10.95
C THR A 40 -2.73 0.03 12.45
N ASN A 41 -2.59 1.30 12.86
CA ASN A 41 -2.46 1.66 14.27
C ASN A 41 -3.74 1.43 15.07
N GLU A 42 -4.89 1.51 14.42
CA GLU A 42 -6.20 1.26 15.01
C GLU A 42 -6.57 -0.23 15.04
N LEU A 43 -6.08 -1.03 14.08
CA LEU A 43 -6.42 -2.44 13.95
C LEU A 43 -5.52 -3.37 14.80
N PHE A 44 -4.29 -2.96 15.07
CA PHE A 44 -3.32 -3.80 15.76
C PHE A 44 -3.05 -3.29 17.20
N PRO A 45 -3.12 -4.16 18.23
CA PRO A 45 -2.79 -3.76 19.60
C PRO A 45 -1.31 -3.40 19.71
N THR A 46 -0.98 -2.55 20.68
CA THR A 46 0.37 -1.98 20.91
C THR A 46 1.49 -3.02 20.91
N ALA A 47 1.22 -4.23 21.43
CA ALA A 47 2.19 -5.31 21.50
C ALA A 47 2.68 -5.84 20.13
N VAL A 48 1.88 -5.73 19.06
CA VAL A 48 2.25 -6.18 17.70
C VAL A 48 2.32 -5.04 16.69
N ARG A 49 1.85 -3.84 17.05
CA ARG A 49 1.81 -2.66 16.18
C ARG A 49 3.17 -2.29 15.59
N ASN A 50 4.26 -2.36 16.36
CA ASN A 50 5.61 -2.06 15.85
C ASN A 50 6.02 -3.02 14.71
N ILE A 51 5.66 -4.30 14.82
CA ILE A 51 5.97 -5.30 13.79
C ILE A 51 5.10 -5.02 12.55
N ALA A 52 3.80 -4.77 12.73
CA ALA A 52 2.90 -4.42 11.62
C ALA A 52 3.38 -3.18 10.85
N VAL A 53 3.77 -2.12 11.55
CA VAL A 53 4.35 -0.91 10.94
C VAL A 53 5.67 -1.21 10.21
N SER A 54 6.53 -2.04 10.77
CA SER A 54 7.78 -2.44 10.09
C SER A 54 7.52 -3.22 8.80
N ALA A 55 6.52 -4.10 8.78
CA ALA A 55 6.12 -4.84 7.58
C ALA A 55 5.57 -3.91 6.49
N LEU A 56 4.74 -2.92 6.85
CA LEU A 56 4.30 -1.86 5.95
C LEU A 56 5.48 -1.04 5.39
N GLY A 57 6.50 -0.77 6.21
CA GLY A 57 7.72 -0.10 5.77
C GLY A 57 8.52 -0.93 4.77
N VAL A 58 8.63 -2.24 4.98
CA VAL A 58 9.30 -3.16 4.03
C VAL A 58 8.55 -3.25 2.72
N SER A 59 7.22 -3.37 2.74
CA SER A 59 6.41 -3.41 1.52
C SER A 59 6.50 -2.11 0.72
N SER A 60 6.52 -0.95 1.38
CA SER A 60 6.75 0.34 0.73
C SER A 60 8.09 0.39 0.00
N ARG A 61 9.16 -0.12 0.62
CA ARG A 61 10.49 -0.20 -0.01
C ARG A 61 10.50 -1.10 -1.25
N LEU A 62 9.80 -2.23 -1.21
CA LEU A 62 9.65 -3.09 -2.40
C LEU A 62 9.00 -2.31 -3.55
N GLY A 63 7.97 -1.50 -3.26
CA GLY A 63 7.37 -0.60 -4.24
C GLY A 63 8.38 0.38 -4.85
N THR A 64 9.26 0.98 -4.04
CA THR A 64 10.29 1.90 -4.55
C THR A 64 11.35 1.23 -5.42
N ILE A 65 11.69 -0.04 -5.14
CA ILE A 65 12.62 -0.83 -5.95
C ILE A 65 12.00 -1.19 -7.29
N LEU A 66 10.71 -1.54 -7.31
CA LEU A 66 9.98 -1.90 -8.53
C LEU A 66 9.60 -0.69 -9.40
N ALA A 67 9.44 0.49 -8.80
CA ALA A 67 9.02 1.71 -9.49
C ALA A 67 9.85 2.04 -10.75
N PRO A 68 11.18 2.17 -10.72
CA PRO A 68 11.96 2.47 -11.93
C PRO A 68 11.74 1.43 -13.03
N GLN A 69 11.70 0.14 -12.67
CA GLN A 69 11.51 -0.94 -13.63
C GLN A 69 10.18 -0.87 -14.39
N ILE A 70 9.14 -0.32 -13.78
CA ILE A 70 7.86 -0.08 -14.45
C ILE A 70 7.97 1.09 -15.43
N PHE A 71 8.75 2.12 -15.10
CA PHE A 71 8.94 3.29 -15.96
C PHE A 71 9.87 3.01 -17.15
N GLU A 72 10.86 2.12 -17.01
CA GLU A 72 11.67 1.63 -18.16
C GLU A 72 10.79 0.99 -19.24
N LEU A 73 9.64 0.42 -18.86
CA LEU A 73 8.67 -0.16 -19.79
C LEU A 73 8.03 0.88 -20.73
N SER A 74 8.20 2.18 -20.46
CA SER A 74 7.78 3.27 -21.34
C SER A 74 8.52 3.30 -22.69
N GLU A 75 9.70 2.68 -22.78
CA GLU A 75 10.48 2.58 -24.03
C GLU A 75 9.76 1.77 -25.11
N ILE A 76 8.95 0.79 -24.72
CA ILE A 76 8.17 -0.04 -25.64
C ILE A 76 6.89 0.70 -26.05
N LEU A 77 6.12 1.13 -25.05
CA LEU A 77 4.89 1.89 -25.23
C LEU A 77 4.78 2.93 -24.11
N PRO A 78 4.72 4.23 -24.45
CA PRO A 78 4.62 5.30 -23.46
C PRO A 78 3.42 5.21 -22.49
N VAL A 79 2.34 4.52 -22.89
CA VAL A 79 1.13 4.32 -22.06
C VAL A 79 1.29 3.22 -21.01
N LEU A 80 2.22 2.28 -21.21
CA LEU A 80 2.35 1.06 -20.42
C LEU A 80 2.61 1.30 -18.92
N PRO A 81 3.54 2.19 -18.48
CA PRO A 81 3.75 2.43 -17.06
C PRO A 81 2.48 2.93 -16.35
N TYR A 82 1.74 3.83 -16.99
CA TYR A 82 0.52 4.39 -16.43
C TYR A 82 -0.61 3.36 -16.36
N ALA A 83 -0.71 2.47 -17.35
CA ALA A 83 -1.66 1.36 -17.34
C ALA A 83 -1.34 0.35 -16.23
N VAL A 84 -0.07 -0.02 -16.05
CA VAL A 84 0.37 -0.92 -14.98
C VAL A 84 0.08 -0.32 -13.60
N LEU A 85 0.40 0.96 -13.39
CA LEU A 85 0.10 1.65 -12.13
C LEU A 85 -1.41 1.72 -11.85
N LEU A 86 -2.23 1.93 -12.87
CA LEU A 86 -3.68 1.90 -12.73
C LEU A 86 -4.18 0.52 -12.30
N VAL A 87 -3.71 -0.55 -12.93
CA VAL A 87 -4.08 -1.93 -12.57
C VAL A 87 -3.65 -2.24 -11.13
N LEU A 88 -2.41 -1.89 -10.75
CA LEU A 88 -1.92 -2.08 -9.39
C LEU A 88 -2.77 -1.33 -8.36
N ALA A 89 -3.20 -0.09 -8.65
CA ALA A 89 -4.06 0.69 -7.78
C ALA A 89 -5.46 0.07 -7.63
N VAL A 90 -6.03 -0.46 -8.73
CA VAL A 90 -7.33 -1.15 -8.68
C VAL A 90 -7.24 -2.44 -7.88
N VAL A 91 -6.18 -3.24 -8.09
CA VAL A 91 -5.93 -4.46 -7.32
C VAL A 91 -5.76 -4.14 -5.83
N ASP A 92 -4.97 -3.11 -5.50
CA ASP A 92 -4.80 -2.66 -4.12
C ASP A 92 -6.13 -2.22 -3.49
N CYS A 93 -6.97 -1.48 -4.23
CA CYS A 93 -8.29 -1.07 -3.76
C CYS A 93 -9.21 -2.27 -3.49
N ILE A 94 -9.28 -3.22 -4.43
CA ILE A 94 -10.09 -4.44 -4.29
C ILE A 94 -9.60 -5.27 -3.10
N CYS A 95 -8.29 -5.52 -3.03
CA CYS A 95 -7.68 -6.23 -1.91
C CYS A 95 -8.00 -5.54 -0.59
N PHE A 96 -7.84 -4.22 -0.52
CA PHE A 96 -8.16 -3.47 0.68
C PHE A 96 -9.63 -3.62 1.09
N GLN A 97 -10.57 -3.53 0.15
CA GLN A 97 -12.00 -3.68 0.42
C GLN A 97 -12.41 -5.11 0.82
N VAL A 98 -11.80 -6.13 0.21
CA VAL A 98 -12.16 -7.53 0.45
C VAL A 98 -11.49 -8.07 1.72
N PHE A 99 -10.23 -7.72 1.96
CA PHE A 99 -9.44 -8.24 3.08
C PHE A 99 -9.61 -7.43 4.36
N LEU A 100 -10.06 -6.18 4.30
CA LEU A 100 -10.35 -5.40 5.48
C LEU A 100 -11.81 -5.64 5.89
N PRO A 101 -12.10 -6.48 6.91
CA PRO A 101 -13.44 -6.60 7.44
C PRO A 101 -13.87 -5.25 8.02
N GLU A 102 -15.15 -4.91 7.91
CA GLU A 102 -15.70 -3.68 8.48
C GLU A 102 -15.42 -3.63 9.99
N THR A 103 -14.48 -2.75 10.39
CA THR A 103 -14.02 -2.59 11.78
C THR A 103 -14.80 -1.52 12.53
N LYS A 104 -15.68 -0.78 11.85
CA LYS A 104 -16.45 0.32 12.42
C LYS A 104 -17.36 -0.19 13.55
N GLY A 105 -16.98 0.14 14.79
CA GLY A 105 -17.79 -0.15 15.99
C GLY A 105 -17.35 -1.34 16.84
N LYS A 106 -16.25 -2.04 16.50
CA LYS A 106 -15.66 -3.06 17.40
C LYS A 106 -14.55 -2.42 18.22
N SER A 107 -14.67 -2.47 19.55
CA SER A 107 -13.61 -2.02 20.46
C SER A 107 -12.38 -2.89 20.26
N LEU A 108 -11.22 -2.27 20.01
CA LEU A 108 -9.97 -3.00 19.93
C LEU A 108 -9.59 -3.46 21.34
N GLU A 109 -9.58 -4.77 21.56
CA GLU A 109 -9.09 -5.34 22.80
C GLU A 109 -7.59 -5.01 22.91
N ASN A 110 -7.23 -4.13 23.84
CA ASN A 110 -5.85 -3.67 24.07
C ASN A 110 -4.89 -4.76 24.56
N HIS A 111 -5.35 -6.01 24.67
CA HIS A 111 -4.62 -7.13 25.24
C HIS A 111 -4.52 -8.26 24.23
N LEU A 112 -3.32 -8.81 24.06
CA LEU A 112 -3.15 -10.05 23.31
C LEU A 112 -3.94 -11.18 24.00
N PRO A 113 -4.47 -12.17 23.26
CA PRO A 113 -5.12 -13.33 23.85
C PRO A 113 -4.22 -14.03 24.89
N PRO A 114 -4.81 -14.76 25.85
CA PRO A 114 -4.09 -15.50 26.87
C PRO A 114 -2.98 -16.39 26.29
N LYS A 115 -1.89 -16.56 27.03
CA LYS A 115 -0.66 -17.23 26.55
C LYS A 115 -0.92 -18.61 25.93
N GLU A 116 -1.90 -19.35 26.45
CA GLU A 116 -2.31 -20.68 25.99
C GLU A 116 -2.98 -20.70 24.62
N LYS A 117 -3.55 -19.58 24.17
CA LYS A 117 -4.22 -19.45 22.86
C LYS A 117 -3.34 -18.78 21.80
N ARG A 118 -2.07 -18.48 22.11
CA ARG A 118 -1.15 -17.82 21.17
C ARG A 118 -0.50 -18.84 20.25
N ILE A 119 -0.79 -18.73 18.96
CA ILE A 119 -0.26 -19.58 17.88
C ILE A 119 1.28 -19.54 17.81
N LEU A 120 1.88 -18.40 18.16
CA LEU A 120 3.33 -18.14 18.16
C LEU A 120 3.89 -17.92 19.56
N TYR A 121 3.54 -18.77 20.54
CA TYR A 121 4.21 -18.73 21.84
C TYR A 121 5.62 -19.33 21.76
N ARG A 122 6.63 -18.46 21.65
CA ARG A 122 8.03 -18.86 21.89
C ARG A 122 8.21 -19.03 23.40
N LYS A 123 8.22 -20.27 23.90
CA LYS A 123 8.79 -20.56 25.23
C LYS A 123 10.23 -20.06 25.19
N ARG A 124 10.51 -18.98 25.94
CA ARG A 124 11.89 -18.61 26.22
C ARG A 124 12.37 -19.66 27.22
N THR A 125 13.11 -20.66 26.74
CA THR A 125 13.81 -21.60 27.63
C THR A 125 14.73 -20.73 28.47
N VAL A 126 14.39 -20.62 29.75
CA VAL A 126 15.28 -20.00 30.74
C VAL A 126 16.50 -20.91 30.74
N LEU A 127 17.63 -20.40 30.24
CA LEU A 127 18.93 -20.98 30.54
C LEU A 127 19.18 -20.62 32.01
N ASP A 128 18.64 -21.43 32.91
CA ASP A 128 19.17 -21.54 34.26
C ASP A 128 20.49 -22.28 34.12
N GLU A 129 21.60 -21.53 34.13
CA GLU A 129 22.94 -21.92 34.58
C GLU A 129 23.83 -20.68 34.76
#